data_AF-A0A643EFK6-F1
#
_entry.id   AF-A0A643EFK6-F1
#
_cell.length_a   1.000
_cell.length_b   1.000
_cell.length_c   1.000
_cell.angle_alpha   90.00
_cell.angle_beta   90.00
_cell.angle_gamma   90.00
#
_symmetry.space_group_name_H-M   'P 1'
#
loop_
_entity.id
_entity.type
_entity.pdbx_description
1 polymer ?
#
loop_
_entity_poly.entity_id
_entity_poly.type
_entity_poly.pdbx_seq_one_letter_code
_entity_poly.pdbx_strand_id
1 'polypeptide(L)'
;MSFKYYWAKFFWGASFFVLVAWKGSVFPSLASVNPLVVAGLSTILFPFSVKLVEDFALKYTEREFWVTGFFSETPAKTGLYAVFYLSCYLFSIPLGMVFLFYKYGKAS
;
A
#
# COMPACT_ATOMS: atom_id res chain seq x y z
N MET A 1 -9.44 -11.20 4.46
CA MET A 1 -8.90 -10.65 3.20
C MET A 1 -9.25 -11.61 2.09
N SER A 2 -9.96 -11.16 1.05
CA SER A 2 -10.28 -12.02 -0.10
C SER A 2 -9.12 -12.00 -1.11
N PHE A 3 -8.97 -13.09 -1.87
CA PHE A 3 -7.91 -13.21 -2.88
C PHE A 3 -8.02 -12.14 -3.98
N LYS A 4 -9.25 -11.81 -4.40
CA LYS A 4 -9.52 -10.75 -5.38
C LYS A 4 -9.03 -9.38 -4.89
N TYR A 5 -9.26 -9.06 -3.62
CA TYR A 5 -8.81 -7.80 -3.02
C TYR A 5 -7.29 -7.70 -2.98
N TYR A 6 -6.62 -8.80 -2.60
CA TYR A 6 -5.15 -8.85 -2.57
C TYR A 6 -4.57 -8.53 -3.94
N TRP A 7 -5.04 -9.21 -4.98
CA TRP A 7 -4.56 -9.00 -6.34
C TRP A 7 -4.84 -7.61 -6.89
N ALA A 8 -6.02 -7.04 -6.59
CA ALA A 8 -6.35 -5.68 -6.99
C ALA A 8 -5.36 -4.66 -6.40
N LYS A 9 -5.05 -4.77 -5.10
CA LYS A 9 -4.07 -3.87 -4.44
C LYS A 9 -2.64 -4.17 -4.87
N PHE A 10 -2.30 -5.42 -5.10
CA PHE A 10 -1.00 -5.82 -5.63
C PHE A 10 -0.72 -5.19 -7.00
N PHE A 11 -1.72 -5.12 -7.88
CA PHE A 11 -1.58 -4.43 -9.18
C PHE A 11 -1.21 -2.94 -9.02
N TRP A 12 -1.82 -2.25 -8.05
CA TRP A 12 -1.43 -0.88 -7.71
C TRP A 12 -0.01 -0.78 -7.16
N GLY A 13 0.40 -1.70 -6.28
CA GLY A 13 1.78 -1.80 -5.80
C GLY A 13 2.79 -2.11 -6.91
N ALA A 14 2.40 -2.91 -7.90
CA ALA A 14 3.23 -3.23 -9.07
C ALA A 14 3.39 -2.00 -9.98
N SER A 15 2.37 -1.15 -10.11
CA SER A 15 2.48 0.12 -10.83
C SER A 15 3.58 1.02 -10.22
N PHE A 16 3.63 1.15 -8.90
CA PHE A 16 4.70 1.91 -8.23
C PHE A 16 6.09 1.28 -8.43
N PHE A 17 6.19 -0.05 -8.40
CA PHE A 17 7.45 -0.75 -8.68
C PHE A 17 7.97 -0.47 -10.09
N VAL A 18 7.09 -0.50 -11.09
CA VAL A 18 7.46 -0.18 -12.49
C VAL A 18 7.97 1.25 -12.60
N LEU A 19 7.40 2.22 -11.88
CA LEU A 19 7.90 3.59 -11.86
C LEU A 19 9.31 3.70 -11.27
N VAL A 20 9.58 2.97 -10.18
CA VAL A 20 10.92 2.92 -9.56
C VAL A 20 11.92 2.25 -10.50
N ALA A 21 11.54 1.14 -11.14
CA ALA A 21 12.38 0.44 -12.11
C ALA A 21 12.69 1.30 -13.34
N TRP A 22 11.70 2.02 -13.85
CA TRP A 22 11.86 2.95 -14.97
C TRP A 22 12.75 4.14 -14.60
N LYS A 23 12.62 4.70 -13.39
CA LYS A 23 13.55 5.74 -12.91
C LYS A 23 14.99 5.23 -12.82
N GLY A 24 15.20 3.99 -12.37
CA GLY A 24 16.51 3.36 -12.35
C GLY A 24 17.11 3.19 -13.75
N SER A 25 16.31 2.78 -14.75
CA SER A 25 16.82 2.62 -16.12
C SER A 25 17.15 3.94 -16.82
N VAL A 26 16.40 5.01 -16.52
CA VAL A 26 16.66 6.36 -17.07
C VAL A 26 17.81 7.07 -16.35
N PHE A 27 17.99 6.83 -15.04
CA PHE A 27 19.03 7.43 -14.21
C PHE A 27 19.89 6.33 -13.54
N PRO A 28 20.83 5.72 -14.26
CA PRO A 28 21.59 4.57 -13.77
C PRO A 28 22.47 4.86 -12.54
N SER A 29 22.81 6.12 -12.28
CA SER A 29 23.50 6.52 -11.03
C SER A 29 22.64 6.35 -9.77
N LEU A 30 21.31 6.28 -9.92
CA LEU A 30 20.35 5.97 -8.86
C LEU A 30 19.97 4.47 -8.84
N ALA A 31 20.30 3.72 -9.89
CA ALA A 31 20.06 2.28 -10.02
C ALA A 31 21.07 1.45 -9.23
N SER A 32 21.12 1.64 -7.91
CA SER A 32 21.67 0.59 -7.05
C SER A 32 20.67 -0.57 -6.98
N VAL A 33 21.16 -1.79 -6.81
CA VAL A 33 20.32 -3.01 -6.71
C VAL A 33 19.41 -2.94 -5.46
N ASN A 34 19.81 -2.16 -4.46
CA ASN A 34 19.17 -2.02 -3.16
C ASN A 34 17.73 -1.41 -3.21
N PRO A 35 17.48 -0.25 -3.84
CA PRO A 35 16.14 0.34 -3.96
C PRO A 35 15.14 -0.52 -4.74
N LEU A 36 15.59 -1.31 -5.72
CA LEU A 36 14.71 -2.24 -6.45
C LEU A 36 14.23 -3.39 -5.57
N VAL A 37 15.13 -3.95 -4.75
CA VAL A 37 14.76 -5.00 -3.79
C VAL A 37 13.77 -4.46 -2.76
N VAL A 38 14.02 -3.26 -2.23
CA VAL A 38 13.11 -2.60 -1.28
C VAL A 38 11.75 -2.33 -1.92
N ALA A 39 11.69 -1.83 -3.16
CA ALA A 39 10.44 -1.60 -3.86
C ALA A 39 9.70 -2.92 -4.16
N GLY A 40 10.41 -3.98 -4.56
CA GLY A 40 9.82 -5.29 -4.82
C GLY A 40 9.18 -5.90 -3.57
N LEU A 41 9.90 -5.86 -2.44
CA LEU A 41 9.33 -6.24 -1.14
C LEU A 41 8.14 -5.34 -0.78
N SER A 42 8.27 -4.03 -1.01
CA SER A 42 7.20 -3.08 -0.69
C SER A 42 5.93 -3.37 -1.47
N THR A 43 6.02 -3.82 -2.72
CA THR A 43 4.88 -4.24 -3.55
C THR A 43 4.20 -5.49 -3.02
N ILE A 44 4.95 -6.48 -2.54
CA ILE A 44 4.40 -7.69 -1.93
C ILE A 44 3.70 -7.35 -0.61
N LEU A 45 4.28 -6.45 0.21
CA LEU A 45 3.72 -6.07 1.50
C LEU A 45 2.61 -5.00 1.42
N PHE A 46 2.53 -4.27 0.31
CA PHE A 46 1.54 -3.22 0.06
C PHE A 46 0.08 -3.60 0.37
N PRO A 47 -0.47 -4.72 -0.14
CA PRO A 47 -1.85 -5.11 0.14
C PRO A 47 -2.12 -5.36 1.63
N PHE A 48 -1.11 -5.76 2.41
CA PHE A 48 -1.24 -5.91 3.87
C PHE A 48 -1.22 -4.56 4.59
N SER A 49 -0.36 -3.65 4.17
CA SER A 49 -0.29 -2.30 4.72
C SER A 49 -1.62 -1.54 4.54
N VAL A 50 -2.19 -1.57 3.34
CA VAL A 50 -3.49 -0.92 3.07
C VAL A 50 -4.58 -1.55 3.93
N LYS A 51 -4.59 -2.88 4.06
CA LYS A 51 -5.58 -3.57 4.88
C LYS A 51 -5.46 -3.20 6.36
N LEU A 52 -4.24 -3.09 6.89
CA LEU A 52 -4.01 -2.68 8.27
C LEU A 52 -4.55 -1.28 8.54
N VAL A 53 -4.28 -0.32 7.65
CA VAL A 53 -4.75 1.06 7.83
C VAL A 53 -6.27 1.14 7.70
N GLU A 54 -6.87 0.41 6.76
CA GLU A 54 -8.33 0.28 6.68
C GLU A 54 -8.92 -0.29 7.99
N ASP A 55 -8.34 -1.38 8.51
CA ASP A 55 -8.84 -2.05 9.73
C ASP A 55 -8.68 -1.14 10.97
N PHE A 56 -7.56 -0.41 11.07
CA PHE A 56 -7.34 0.58 12.12
C PHE A 56 -8.32 1.74 12.01
N ALA A 57 -8.51 2.28 10.82
CA ALA A 57 -9.37 3.43 10.64
C ALA A 57 -10.84 3.08 10.87
N LEU A 58 -11.30 1.88 10.50
CA LEU A 58 -12.64 1.39 10.86
C LEU A 58 -12.86 1.25 12.38
N LYS A 59 -11.79 1.26 13.19
CA LYS A 59 -11.89 1.30 14.65
C LYS A 59 -12.23 2.69 15.18
N TYR A 60 -11.85 3.74 14.45
CA TYR A 60 -11.98 5.14 14.86
C TYR A 60 -12.97 5.94 14.00
N THR A 61 -13.44 5.38 12.89
CA THR A 61 -14.33 6.03 11.91
C THR A 61 -15.41 5.07 11.46
N GLU A 62 -16.57 5.59 11.06
CA GLU A 62 -17.66 4.77 10.56
C GLU A 62 -17.33 4.13 9.21
N ARG A 63 -17.88 2.95 8.94
CA ARG A 63 -17.68 2.24 7.66
C ARG A 63 -18.18 3.07 6.47
N GLU A 64 -19.24 3.85 6.71
CA GLU A 64 -19.76 4.86 5.77
C GLU A 64 -18.76 6.00 5.56
N PHE A 65 -17.98 6.44 6.55
CA PHE A 65 -16.93 7.45 6.30
C PHE A 65 -15.88 6.98 5.27
N TRP A 66 -15.58 5.68 5.22
CA TRP A 66 -14.64 5.09 4.25
C TRP A 66 -15.26 4.79 2.87
N VAL A 67 -16.57 4.55 2.81
CA VAL A 67 -17.30 4.18 1.58
C VAL A 67 -18.05 5.35 0.96
N THR A 68 -18.60 6.25 1.77
CA THR A 68 -19.46 7.40 1.41
C THR A 68 -18.98 8.77 1.92
N GLY A 69 -18.08 8.85 2.91
CA GLY A 69 -17.64 10.13 3.51
C GLY A 69 -16.38 10.75 2.88
N PHE A 70 -15.20 10.40 3.39
CA PHE A 70 -13.90 10.97 2.97
C PHE A 70 -13.49 10.56 1.55
N PHE A 71 -14.16 9.55 1.00
CA PHE A 71 -13.88 8.93 -0.29
C PHE A 71 -15.13 8.88 -1.20
N SER A 72 -15.93 9.97 -1.25
CA SER A 72 -17.05 10.13 -2.19
C SER A 72 -16.84 11.23 -3.27
N GLU A 73 -17.33 10.91 -4.48
CA GLU A 73 -17.65 11.71 -5.70
C GLU A 73 -17.08 13.15 -5.89
N THR A 74 -15.77 13.41 -5.77
CA THR A 74 -15.18 14.69 -6.25
C THR A 74 -13.82 14.53 -6.93
N PRO A 75 -13.47 15.33 -7.96
CA PRO A 75 -12.21 15.21 -8.72
C PRO A 75 -10.93 15.38 -7.87
N ALA A 76 -11.01 16.10 -6.75
CA ALA A 76 -9.93 16.22 -5.77
C ALA A 76 -9.55 14.87 -5.11
N LYS A 77 -10.40 13.83 -5.24
CA LYS A 77 -10.17 12.46 -4.75
C LYS A 77 -8.89 11.83 -5.27
N THR A 78 -8.60 11.96 -6.57
CA THR A 78 -7.59 11.12 -7.22
C THR A 78 -6.20 11.39 -6.67
N GLY A 79 -5.92 12.65 -6.34
CA GLY A 79 -4.68 13.06 -5.68
C GLY A 79 -4.59 12.53 -4.25
N LEU A 80 -5.64 12.68 -3.45
CA LEU A 80 -5.62 12.22 -2.06
C LEU A 80 -5.53 10.69 -1.94
N TYR A 81 -6.21 9.95 -2.84
CA TYR A 81 -6.06 8.51 -2.95
C TYR A 81 -4.64 8.11 -3.35
N ALA A 82 -4.04 8.82 -4.31
CA ALA A 82 -2.66 8.58 -4.72
C ALA A 82 -1.69 8.84 -3.55
N VAL A 83 -1.89 9.90 -2.78
CA VAL A 83 -1.08 10.20 -1.57
C VAL A 83 -1.26 9.10 -0.53
N PHE A 84 -2.49 8.67 -0.23
CA PHE A 84 -2.75 7.59 0.70
C PHE A 84 -2.07 6.28 0.27
N TYR A 85 -2.22 5.89 -1.01
CA TYR A 85 -1.60 4.67 -1.53
C TYR A 85 -0.08 4.78 -1.55
N LEU A 86 0.46 5.95 -1.89
CA LEU A 86 1.90 6.20 -1.84
C LEU A 86 2.43 6.10 -0.41
N SER A 87 1.74 6.69 0.57
CA SER A 87 2.10 6.56 1.99
C SER A 87 2.06 5.10 2.44
N CYS A 88 0.99 4.36 2.10
CA CYS A 88 0.91 2.93 2.40
C CYS A 88 2.01 2.13 1.70
N TYR A 89 2.48 2.55 0.53
CA TYR A 89 3.57 1.89 -0.19
C TYR A 89 4.93 2.17 0.44
N LEU A 90 5.20 3.44 0.81
CA LEU A 90 6.44 3.85 1.48
C LEU A 90 6.61 3.18 2.85
N PHE A 91 5.52 3.03 3.59
CA PHE A 91 5.52 2.39 4.91
C PHE A 91 5.10 0.92 4.86
N SER A 92 5.08 0.28 3.68
CA SER A 92 4.52 -1.07 3.58
C SER A 92 5.35 -2.13 4.30
N ILE A 93 6.67 -1.93 4.42
CA ILE A 93 7.55 -2.83 5.17
C ILE A 93 7.18 -2.82 6.68
N PRO A 94 7.25 -1.68 7.40
CA PRO A 94 6.88 -1.66 8.82
C PRO A 94 5.41 -2.01 9.04
N LEU A 95 4.48 -1.46 8.24
CA LEU A 95 3.04 -1.72 8.43
C LEU A 95 2.64 -3.15 8.05
N GLY A 96 3.21 -3.69 6.98
CA GLY A 96 2.98 -5.07 6.56
C GLY A 96 3.52 -6.07 7.57
N MET A 97 4.70 -5.80 8.17
CA MET A 97 5.21 -6.61 9.28
C MET A 97 4.27 -6.55 10.49
N VAL A 98 3.84 -5.37 10.92
CA VAL A 98 2.87 -5.23 12.04
C VAL A 98 1.58 -5.99 11.74
N PHE A 99 1.07 -5.96 10.51
CA PHE A 99 -0.11 -6.72 10.13
C PHE A 99 0.09 -8.23 10.26
N LEU A 100 1.23 -8.74 9.79
CA LEU A 100 1.57 -10.16 9.90
C LEU A 100 1.73 -10.57 11.37
N PHE A 101 2.43 -9.77 12.18
CA PHE A 101 2.56 -10.00 13.63
C PHE A 101 1.21 -9.98 14.35
N TYR A 102 0.36 -9.00 14.07
CA TYR A 102 -0.95 -8.91 14.73
C TYR A 102 -1.87 -10.08 14.35
N LYS A 103 -1.78 -10.57 13.11
CA LYS A 103 -2.66 -11.63 12.61
C LYS A 103 -2.18 -13.03 12.97
N TYR A 104 -0.88 -13.29 12.90
CA TYR A 104 -0.29 -14.61 13.15
C TYR A 104 0.32 -14.74 14.56
N GLY A 105 0.76 -13.65 15.19
CA GLY A 105 1.25 -13.65 16.57
C GLY A 105 0.13 -13.73 17.63
N LYS A 106 -1.11 -13.42 17.26
CA LYS A 106 -2.29 -13.61 18.12
C LYS A 106 -2.93 -15.00 18.01
N ALA A 107 -2.35 -15.87 17.18
CA ALA A 107 -2.81 -17.26 16.97
C ALA A 107 -2.07 -18.28 17.84
N SER A 108 -1.30 -17.82 18.85
CA SER A 108 -0.62 -18.65 19.85
C SER A 108 -1.12 -18.36 21.26
#